data_AF-A0A4P9WCF0-F1
#
_entry.id   AF-A0A4P9WCF0-F1
#
_cell.length_a   1.000
_cell.length_b   1.000
_cell.length_c   1.000
_cell.angle_alpha   90.00
_cell.angle_beta   90.00
_cell.angle_gamma   90.00
#
_symmetry.space_group_name_H-M   'P 1'
#
loop_
_entity.id
_entity.type
_entity.pdbx_description
1 polymer ?
#
loop_
_entity_poly.entity_id
_entity_poly.type
_entity_poly.pdbx_seq_one_letter_code
_entity_poly.pdbx_strand_id
1 'polypeptide(L)'
;DNAVRFQLELEFVQCLANPNYLQFLAQQQYFSDPAFLNYLKYLEYWQAPKYAKYICFPYSLEILSLLQHATFRKACASADTAK
;
A
#
# COMPACT_ATOMS: atom_id res chain seq x y z
N ASP A 1 -20.46 -6.35 5.55
CA ASP A 1 -20.10 -7.69 6.05
C ASP A 1 -18.60 -7.73 6.33
N ASN A 2 -18.16 -8.35 7.42
CA ASN A 2 -16.74 -8.37 7.80
C ASN A 2 -15.88 -9.17 6.80
N ALA A 3 -16.46 -10.17 6.13
CA ALA A 3 -15.76 -10.96 5.11
C ALA A 3 -15.43 -10.12 3.87
N VAL A 4 -16.35 -9.26 3.43
CA VAL A 4 -16.15 -8.39 2.27
C VAL A 4 -15.04 -7.38 2.53
N ARG A 5 -15.03 -6.78 3.74
CA ARG A 5 -13.98 -5.84 4.12
C ARG A 5 -12.60 -6.50 4.12
N PHE A 6 -12.48 -7.70 4.69
CA PHE A 6 -11.22 -8.45 4.69
C PHE A 6 -10.70 -8.71 3.28
N GLN A 7 -11.58 -9.10 2.36
CA GLN A 7 -11.21 -9.37 0.97
C GLN A 7 -10.78 -8.10 0.24
N LEU A 8 -11.49 -6.98 0.44
CA LEU A 8 -11.11 -5.69 -0.15
C LEU A 8 -9.76 -5.21 0.40
N GLU A 9 -9.52 -5.34 1.70
CA GLU A 9 -8.23 -5.00 2.31
C GLU A 9 -7.10 -5.88 1.75
N LEU A 10 -7.36 -7.18 1.56
CA LEU A 10 -6.40 -8.12 0.97
C LEU A 10 -6.06 -7.78 -0.48
N GLU A 11 -7.05 -7.49 -1.30
CA GLU A 11 -6.85 -7.08 -2.70
C GLU A 11 -6.12 -5.75 -2.77
N PHE A 12 -6.50 -4.79 -1.93
CA PHE A 12 -5.85 -3.48 -1.87
C PHE A 12 -4.37 -3.59 -1.50
N VAL A 13 -4.01 -4.34 -0.45
CA VAL A 13 -2.60 -4.54 -0.09
C VAL A 13 -1.84 -5.13 -1.27
N GLN A 14 -2.37 -6.15 -1.92
CA GLN A 14 -1.71 -6.76 -3.08
C GLN A 14 -1.54 -5.79 -4.26
N CYS A 15 -2.50 -4.89 -4.48
CA CYS A 15 -2.38 -3.84 -5.50
C CYS A 15 -1.25 -2.84 -5.23
N LEU A 16 -0.79 -2.68 -3.98
CA LEU A 16 0.36 -1.82 -3.66
C LEU A 16 1.65 -2.33 -4.33
N ALA A 17 1.75 -3.62 -4.68
CA ALA A 17 2.88 -4.15 -5.43
C ALA A 17 2.96 -3.59 -6.87
N ASN A 18 1.90 -2.97 -7.39
CA ASN A 18 1.89 -2.40 -8.74
C ASN A 18 2.41 -0.94 -8.73
N PRO A 19 3.56 -0.65 -9.36
CA PRO A 19 4.13 0.70 -9.38
C PRO A 19 3.20 1.73 -10.05
N ASN A 20 2.46 1.35 -11.09
CA ASN A 20 1.51 2.25 -11.75
C ASN A 20 0.38 2.66 -10.80
N TYR A 21 -0.05 1.75 -9.92
CA TYR A 21 -1.08 2.04 -8.92
C TYR A 21 -0.56 2.97 -7.83
N LEU A 22 0.67 2.76 -7.36
CA LEU A 22 1.32 3.69 -6.42
C LEU A 22 1.46 5.09 -7.01
N GLN A 23 1.81 5.17 -8.28
CA GLN A 23 1.92 6.45 -8.98
C GLN A 23 0.56 7.14 -9.11
N PHE A 24 -0.49 6.40 -9.46
CA PHE A 24 -1.86 6.92 -9.46
C PHE A 24 -2.25 7.48 -8.07
N LEU A 25 -1.97 6.73 -6.99
CA LEU A 25 -2.23 7.19 -5.62
C LEU A 25 -1.45 8.47 -5.28
N ALA A 26 -0.20 8.57 -5.74
CA ALA A 26 0.64 9.74 -5.55
C ALA A 26 0.11 10.97 -6.30
N GLN A 27 -0.28 10.81 -7.57
CA GLN A 27 -0.83 11.87 -8.40
C GLN A 27 -2.16 12.41 -7.85
N GLN A 28 -2.99 11.54 -7.28
CA GLN A 28 -4.25 11.91 -6.62
C GLN A 28 -4.04 12.45 -5.19
N GLN A 29 -2.78 12.65 -4.76
CA GLN A 29 -2.41 13.20 -3.46
C GLN A 29 -2.86 12.39 -2.23
N TYR A 30 -3.19 11.10 -2.37
CA TYR A 30 -3.57 10.25 -1.23
C TYR A 30 -2.46 10.16 -0.18
N PHE A 31 -1.18 10.18 -0.59
CA PHE A 31 -0.04 10.13 0.33
C PHE A 31 0.17 11.40 1.18
N SER A 32 -0.57 12.48 0.88
CA SER A 32 -0.60 13.71 1.68
C SER A 32 -1.73 13.72 2.70
N ASP A 33 -2.74 12.86 2.55
CA ASP A 33 -3.88 12.78 3.46
C ASP A 33 -3.52 11.97 4.73
N PRO A 34 -3.52 12.58 5.93
CA PRO A 34 -3.24 11.86 7.17
C PRO A 34 -4.22 10.71 7.44
N ALA A 35 -5.47 10.79 6.99
CA ALA A 35 -6.43 9.70 7.16
C ALA A 35 -5.99 8.46 6.36
N PHE A 36 -5.53 8.66 5.13
CA PHE A 36 -5.00 7.58 4.30
C PHE A 36 -3.71 6.97 4.88
N LEU A 37 -2.82 7.79 5.44
CA LEU A 37 -1.61 7.28 6.10
C LEU A 37 -1.93 6.43 7.33
N ASN A 38 -2.92 6.84 8.12
CA ASN A 38 -3.41 6.03 9.23
C ASN A 38 -4.02 4.71 8.74
N TYR A 39 -4.67 4.71 7.58
CA TYR A 39 -5.20 3.49 6.96
C TYR A 39 -4.08 2.55 6.50
N LEU A 40 -3.01 3.07 5.87
CA LEU A 40 -1.83 2.28 5.53
C LEU A 40 -1.17 1.67 6.77
N LYS A 41 -1.07 2.45 7.86
CA LYS A 41 -0.57 1.95 9.14
C LYS A 41 -1.46 0.85 9.72
N TYR A 42 -2.79 1.01 9.63
CA TYR A 42 -3.73 -0.03 10.02
C TYR A 42 -3.46 -1.33 9.24
N LEU A 43 -3.23 -1.25 7.93
CA LEU A 43 -2.96 -2.41 7.07
C LEU A 43 -1.64 -3.14 7.40
N GLU A 44 -0.74 -2.59 8.23
CA GLU A 44 0.47 -3.31 8.67
C GLU A 44 0.15 -4.59 9.44
N TYR A 45 -1.09 -4.76 9.93
CA TYR A 45 -1.54 -6.01 10.54
C TYR A 45 -1.36 -7.21 9.58
N TRP A 46 -1.41 -7.00 8.25
CA TRP A 46 -1.20 -8.03 7.23
C TRP A 46 0.20 -8.67 7.29
N GLN A 47 1.19 -7.99 7.89
CA GLN A 47 2.53 -8.55 8.10
C GLN A 47 2.55 -9.66 9.16
N ALA A 48 1.54 -9.74 10.05
CA ALA A 48 1.49 -10.79 11.04
C ALA A 48 1.30 -12.16 10.36
N PRO A 49 2.00 -13.23 10.81
CA PRO A 49 2.02 -14.53 10.11
C PRO A 49 0.63 -15.17 9.97
N LYS A 50 -0.30 -14.85 10.88
CA LYS A 50 -1.71 -15.26 10.80
C LYS A 50 -2.45 -14.77 9.55
N TYR A 51 -2.04 -13.62 8.99
CA TYR A 51 -2.68 -12.99 7.82
C TYR A 51 -1.79 -13.03 6.58
N ALA A 52 -0.47 -12.93 6.76
CA ALA A 52 0.49 -12.96 5.66
C ALA A 52 0.35 -14.21 4.77
N LYS A 53 -0.13 -15.33 5.33
CA LYS A 53 -0.41 -16.57 4.57
C LYS A 53 -1.42 -16.42 3.43
N TYR A 54 -2.23 -15.35 3.44
CA TYR A 54 -3.23 -15.06 2.39
C TYR A 54 -2.68 -14.16 1.28
N ILE A 55 -1.49 -13.58 1.45
CA ILE A 55 -0.87 -12.67 0.49
C ILE A 55 -0.17 -13.48 -0.59
N CYS A 56 -0.59 -13.34 -1.85
CA CYS A 56 0.06 -14.01 -2.98
C CYS A 56 1.33 -13.27 -3.43
N PHE A 57 1.37 -11.95 -3.25
CA PHE A 57 2.49 -11.10 -3.68
C PHE A 57 3.25 -10.55 -2.47
N PRO A 58 4.31 -11.23 -1.98
CA PRO A 58 5.01 -10.82 -0.75
C PRO A 58 5.62 -9.42 -0.86
N TYR A 59 5.98 -8.99 -2.07
CA TYR A 59 6.48 -7.65 -2.35
C TYR A 59 5.52 -6.53 -1.92
N SER A 60 4.21 -6.78 -1.90
CA SER A 60 3.22 -5.80 -1.42
C SER A 60 3.43 -5.38 0.04
N LEU A 61 3.90 -6.29 0.90
CA LEU A 61 4.15 -6.01 2.31
C LEU A 61 5.40 -5.15 2.50
N GLU A 62 6.43 -5.40 1.69
CA GLU A 62 7.63 -4.55 1.66
C GLU A 62 7.29 -3.12 1.20
N ILE A 63 6.49 -2.99 0.13
CA ILE A 63 6.00 -1.68 -0.31
C ILE A 63 5.18 -0.99 0.78
N LEU A 64 4.29 -1.72 1.46
CA LEU A 64 3.50 -1.16 2.55
C LEU A 64 4.37 -0.58 3.68
N SER A 65 5.47 -1.27 4.01
CA SER A 65 6.48 -0.78 4.96
C SER A 65 7.19 0.48 4.42
N LEU A 66 7.63 0.46 3.15
CA LEU A 66 8.28 1.61 2.51
C LEU A 66 7.36 2.85 2.47
N LEU A 67 6.06 2.68 2.25
CA LEU A 67 5.08 3.76 2.23
C LEU A 67 4.94 4.49 3.57
N GLN A 68 5.36 3.90 4.69
CA GLN A 68 5.40 4.60 5.98
C GLN A 68 6.43 5.75 5.95
N HIS A 69 7.51 5.58 5.19
CA HIS A 69 8.55 6.58 5.04
C HIS A 69 8.10 7.71 4.10
N ALA A 70 8.09 8.94 4.62
CA ALA A 70 7.71 10.12 3.84
C ALA A 70 8.62 10.36 2.62
N THR A 71 9.89 9.94 2.68
CA THR A 71 10.83 10.00 1.56
C THR A 71 10.37 9.15 0.39
N PHE A 72 9.94 7.91 0.65
CA PHE A 72 9.44 7.00 -0.37
C PHE A 72 8.12 7.50 -0.98
N ARG A 73 7.19 7.99 -0.16
CA ARG A 73 5.93 8.59 -0.65
C ARG A 73 6.16 9.76 -1.61
N LYS A 74 7.14 10.62 -1.30
CA LYS A 74 7.54 11.70 -2.20
C LYS A 74 8.18 11.17 -3.48
N ALA A 75 9.00 10.12 -3.37
CA ALA A 75 9.62 9.46 -4.52
C ALA A 75 8.58 8.83 -5.48
N CYS A 76 7.47 8.29 -4.96
CA CYS A 76 6.37 7.77 -5.78
C CYS A 76 5.71 8.86 -6.64
N ALA A 77 5.67 10.11 -6.16
CA ALA A 77 5.13 11.24 -6.91
C ALA A 77 6.14 11.78 -7.95
N SER A 78 7.43 11.71 -7.64
CA SER A 78 8.52 12.13 -8.55
C SER A 78 8.99 11.04 -9.49
N ALA A 79 8.36 9.86 -9.47
CA ALA A 79 8.61 8.82 -10.43
C ALA A 79 8.05 9.25 -11.79
N ASP A 80 8.66 10.25 -12.43
CA ASP A 80 8.85 10.15 -13.87
C ASP A 80 9.44 8.75 -14.07
N THR A 81 8.63 7.84 -14.61
CA THR A 81 9.05 6.52 -15.02
C THR A 81 10.16 6.73 -16.04
N ALA A 82 11.40 6.82 -15.57
CA ALA A 82 12.58 7.00 -16.36
C ALA A 82 12.85 5.66 -17.06
N LYS A 83 12.20 5.52 -18.22
CA LYS A 83 12.48 4.60 -19.35
C LYS A 83 12.28 3.11 -19.12
#